data_AF-A0A8I1LPN1-F1
#
_entry.id   AF-A0A8I1LPN1-F1
#
_cell.length_a   1.000
_cell.length_b   1.000
_cell.length_c   1.000
_cell.angle_alpha   90.00
_cell.angle_beta   90.00
_cell.angle_gamma   90.00
#
_symmetry.space_group_name_H-M   'P 1'
#
loop_
_entity.id
_entity.type
_entity.pdbx_description
1 polymer ?
#
loop_
_entity_poly.entity_id
_entity_poly.type
_entity_poly.pdbx_seq_one_letter_code
_entity_poly.pdbx_strand_id
1 'polypeptide(L)'
;MLVRQCKILMLIGLAMFVLIATFTDLTENDETFAFVRRVMVMDTDQAIYRAVESPVAWTIVYWVMVTGQMATGLLYLLGAYRMIQALEEPAATFQDSKALAVAATTAAFSVWFIAVMAIGGEWFLMWRATEWDGQAAAFRYYMTALVVLIFVMQPDAELPRHRRRAQRAAGSPGARPGLAPPADQSSGLRSPADDRPSRPS
;
A
#
# COMPACT_ATOMS: atom_id res chain seq x y z
N MET A 1 -10.80 8.88 6.13
CA MET A 1 -9.82 8.73 7.22
C MET A 1 -9.77 7.31 7.74
N LEU A 2 -10.86 6.78 8.31
CA LEU A 2 -10.88 5.42 8.87
C LEU A 2 -10.33 4.34 7.92
N VAL A 3 -10.78 4.30 6.66
CA VAL A 3 -10.30 3.32 5.66
C VAL A 3 -8.78 3.36 5.49
N ARG A 4 -8.18 4.56 5.41
CA ARG A 4 -6.72 4.72 5.30
C ARG A 4 -6.00 4.19 6.55
N GLN A 5 -6.54 4.47 7.73
CA GLN A 5 -6.01 3.98 9.00
C GLN A 5 -6.10 2.45 9.10
N CYS A 6 -7.22 1.84 8.68
CA CYS A 6 -7.37 0.39 8.63
C CYS A 6 -6.31 -0.27 7.74
N LYS A 7 -6.04 0.30 6.56
CA LYS A 7 -5.00 -0.20 5.65
C LYS A 7 -3.61 -0.17 6.32
N ILE A 8 -3.26 0.93 6.97
CA ILE A 8 -2.00 1.07 7.72
C ILE A 8 -1.93 0.05 8.85
N LEU A 9 -2.99 -0.07 9.65
CA LEU A 9 -3.05 -1.02 10.75
C LEU A 9 -2.86 -2.46 10.29
N MET A 10 -3.44 -2.83 9.15
CA MET A 10 -3.25 -4.16 8.56
C MET A 10 -1.80 -4.39 8.13
N LEU A 11 -1.11 -3.41 7.54
CA LEU A 11 0.32 -3.52 7.24
C LEU A 11 1.16 -3.68 8.52
N ILE A 12 0.85 -2.93 9.58
CA ILE A 12 1.54 -3.05 10.87
C ILE A 12 1.30 -4.45 11.46
N GLY A 13 0.09 -4.98 11.38
CA GLY A 13 -0.24 -6.33 11.83
C GLY A 13 0.55 -7.41 11.08
N LEU A 14 0.65 -7.31 9.75
CA LEU A 14 1.47 -8.22 8.95
C LEU A 14 2.96 -8.08 9.29
N ALA A 15 3.46 -6.85 9.47
CA ALA A 15 4.84 -6.63 9.86
C ALA A 15 5.16 -7.26 11.22
N MET A 16 4.32 -7.01 12.23
CA MET A 16 4.46 -7.56 13.56
C MET A 16 4.46 -9.10 13.52
N PHE A 17 3.50 -9.68 12.80
CA PHE A 17 3.41 -11.12 12.64
C PHE A 17 4.71 -11.71 12.06
N VAL A 18 5.18 -11.18 10.93
CA VAL A 18 6.37 -11.68 10.24
C VAL A 18 7.65 -11.46 11.06
N LEU A 19 7.79 -10.30 11.72
CA LEU A 19 8.99 -10.00 12.50
C LEU A 19 9.06 -10.81 13.79
N ILE A 20 7.93 -11.12 14.43
CA ILE A 20 7.90 -12.03 15.58
C ILE A 20 8.30 -13.44 15.12
N ALA A 21 7.74 -13.93 14.02
CA ALA A 21 8.12 -15.24 13.46
C ALA A 21 9.62 -15.29 13.11
N THR A 22 10.13 -14.24 12.45
CA THR A 22 11.55 -14.11 12.12
C THR A 22 12.43 -14.08 13.38
N PHE A 23 11.98 -13.41 14.44
CA PHE A 23 12.71 -13.35 15.70
C PHE A 23 12.81 -14.75 16.32
N THR A 24 11.71 -15.51 16.37
CA THR A 24 11.72 -16.90 16.82
C THR A 24 12.68 -17.74 15.98
N ASP A 25 12.64 -17.63 14.65
CA ASP A 25 13.57 -18.35 13.77
C ASP A 25 15.04 -17.99 14.04
N LEU A 26 15.34 -16.75 14.47
CA LEU A 26 16.71 -16.33 14.79
C LEU A 26 17.18 -16.78 16.18
N THR A 27 16.29 -16.82 17.17
CA THR A 27 16.64 -17.15 18.57
C THR A 27 16.50 -18.63 18.91
N GLU A 28 15.55 -19.31 18.26
CA GLU A 28 15.18 -20.72 18.46
C GLU A 28 15.30 -21.47 17.13
N ASN A 29 16.49 -21.38 16.53
CA ASN A 29 16.72 -21.83 15.14
C ASN A 29 16.72 -23.35 14.94
N ASP A 30 16.85 -24.15 16.00
CA ASP A 30 17.00 -25.61 15.90
C ASP A 30 15.81 -26.28 15.19
N GLU A 31 14.57 -25.87 15.50
CA GLU A 31 13.36 -26.43 14.88
C GLU A 31 13.26 -26.05 13.39
N THR A 32 13.45 -24.76 13.08
CA THR A 32 13.37 -24.25 11.70
C THR A 32 14.50 -24.80 10.82
N PHE A 33 15.70 -24.95 11.37
CA PHE A 33 16.81 -25.57 10.66
C PHE A 33 16.55 -27.07 10.43
N ALA A 34 16.06 -27.79 11.44
CA ALA A 34 15.67 -29.19 11.31
C ALA A 34 14.57 -29.39 10.25
N PHE A 35 13.60 -28.47 10.19
CA PHE A 35 12.56 -28.43 9.17
C PHE A 35 13.17 -28.31 7.76
N VAL A 36 14.01 -27.30 7.51
CA VAL A 36 14.64 -27.10 6.18
C VAL A 36 15.48 -28.32 5.79
N ARG A 37 16.28 -28.86 6.72
CA ARG A 37 17.09 -30.06 6.50
C ARG A 37 16.21 -31.24 6.08
N ARG A 38 15.16 -31.56 6.85
CA ARG A 38 14.33 -32.74 6.59
C ARG A 38 13.58 -32.64 5.27
N VAL A 39 13.07 -31.46 4.92
CA VAL A 39 12.44 -31.22 3.61
C VAL A 39 13.43 -31.47 2.48
N MET A 40 14.67 -30.96 2.58
CA MET A 40 15.64 -31.09 1.51
C MET A 40 16.25 -32.49 1.37
N VAL A 41 16.52 -33.17 2.48
CA VAL A 41 17.11 -34.52 2.46
C VAL A 41 16.08 -35.58 2.06
N MET A 42 14.79 -35.33 2.30
CA MET A 42 13.71 -36.28 1.99
C MET A 42 13.91 -37.64 2.69
N ASP A 43 14.35 -37.64 3.96
CA ASP A 43 14.75 -38.82 4.76
C ASP A 43 13.71 -39.99 4.77
N THR A 44 12.45 -39.75 4.43
CA THR A 44 11.35 -40.73 4.45
C THR A 44 10.86 -41.19 3.06
N ASP A 45 11.41 -40.68 1.96
CA ASP A 45 10.90 -40.94 0.60
C ASP A 45 11.94 -41.61 -0.33
N GLN A 46 11.46 -42.45 -1.23
CA GLN A 46 12.30 -43.18 -2.22
C GLN A 46 12.59 -42.35 -3.48
N ALA A 47 12.15 -41.09 -3.55
CA ALA A 47 12.39 -40.17 -4.66
C ALA A 47 13.80 -39.54 -4.62
N ILE A 48 14.83 -40.39 -4.65
CA ILE A 48 16.24 -40.08 -4.36
C ILE A 48 16.82 -38.98 -5.28
N TYR A 49 16.35 -38.83 -6.52
CA TYR A 49 16.94 -37.87 -7.47
C TYR A 49 16.68 -36.40 -7.11
N ARG A 50 15.73 -36.12 -6.22
CA ARG A 50 15.36 -34.76 -5.80
C ARG A 50 16.03 -34.33 -4.50
N ALA A 51 16.52 -35.30 -3.72
CA ALA A 51 17.10 -35.08 -2.41
C ALA A 51 18.41 -34.28 -2.50
N VAL A 52 18.63 -33.42 -1.52
CA VAL A 52 19.84 -32.61 -1.39
C VAL A 52 20.48 -32.86 -0.03
N GLU A 53 21.51 -33.70 -0.02
CA GLU A 53 22.22 -34.15 1.20
C GLU A 53 23.34 -33.21 1.67
N SER A 54 23.52 -32.06 1.01
CA SER A 54 24.62 -31.13 1.33
C SER A 54 24.32 -30.22 2.52
N PRO A 55 25.15 -30.26 3.60
CA PRO A 55 24.99 -29.36 4.74
C PRO A 55 25.06 -27.88 4.41
N VAL A 56 25.88 -27.54 3.42
CA VAL A 56 26.01 -26.16 2.94
C VAL A 56 24.72 -25.71 2.26
N ALA A 57 24.09 -26.58 1.48
CA ALA A 57 22.89 -26.24 0.72
C ALA A 57 21.70 -25.92 1.65
N TRP A 58 21.38 -26.79 2.61
CA TRP A 58 20.26 -26.51 3.52
C TRP A 58 20.54 -25.35 4.47
N THR A 59 21.81 -25.10 4.82
CA THR A 59 22.19 -23.90 5.58
C THR A 59 21.95 -22.62 4.79
N ILE A 60 22.29 -22.60 3.50
CA ILE A 60 22.02 -21.45 2.62
C ILE A 60 20.51 -21.23 2.50
N VAL A 61 19.72 -22.29 2.25
CA VAL A 61 18.27 -22.19 2.11
C VAL A 61 17.64 -21.64 3.39
N TYR A 62 18.06 -22.13 4.57
CA TYR A 62 17.63 -21.61 5.85
C TYR A 62 17.87 -20.10 5.97
N TRP A 63 19.10 -19.62 5.70
CA TRP A 63 19.39 -18.19 5.80
C TRP A 63 18.65 -17.35 4.75
N VAL A 64 18.46 -17.87 3.54
CA VAL A 64 17.64 -17.20 2.51
C VAL A 64 16.20 -17.06 2.97
N MET A 65 15.63 -18.09 3.59
CA MET A 65 14.27 -18.02 4.13
C MET A 65 14.16 -17.01 5.27
N VAL A 66 15.04 -17.07 6.27
CA VAL A 66 15.00 -16.16 7.43
C VAL A 66 15.25 -14.71 7.02
N THR A 67 16.23 -14.45 6.14
CA THR A 67 16.47 -13.10 5.63
C THR A 67 15.32 -12.59 4.75
N GLY A 68 14.68 -13.46 3.97
CA GLY A 68 13.48 -13.15 3.21
C GLY A 68 12.29 -12.76 4.10
N GLN A 69 12.10 -13.45 5.22
CA GLN A 69 11.10 -13.10 6.23
C GLN A 69 11.41 -11.74 6.87
N MET A 70 12.66 -11.52 7.28
CA MET A 70 13.09 -10.25 7.85
C MET A 70 12.86 -9.09 6.88
N ALA A 71 13.28 -9.24 5.63
CA ALA A 71 13.08 -8.25 4.57
C ALA A 71 11.59 -7.95 4.35
N THR A 72 10.75 -8.99 4.33
CA THR A 72 9.29 -8.86 4.22
C THR A 72 8.69 -8.03 5.36
N GLY A 73 9.05 -8.35 6.61
CA GLY A 73 8.58 -7.62 7.78
C GLY A 73 9.01 -6.16 7.78
N LEU A 74 10.27 -5.88 7.42
CA LEU A 74 10.80 -4.52 7.32
C LEU A 74 10.15 -3.72 6.18
N LEU A 75 9.87 -4.34 5.04
CA LEU A 75 9.14 -3.70 3.94
C LEU A 75 7.70 -3.33 4.34
N TYR A 76 7.00 -4.21 5.09
CA TYR A 76 5.68 -3.87 5.63
C TYR A 76 5.75 -2.70 6.63
N LEU A 77 6.74 -2.67 7.53
CA LEU A 77 6.94 -1.53 8.43
C LEU A 77 7.20 -0.23 7.67
N LEU A 78 8.11 -0.27 6.69
CA LEU A 78 8.45 0.91 5.90
C LEU A 78 7.25 1.37 5.05
N GLY A 79 6.46 0.44 4.51
CA GLY A 79 5.22 0.74 3.81
C GLY A 79 4.18 1.39 4.72
N ALA A 80 3.97 0.85 5.92
CA ALA A 80 3.10 1.45 6.92
C ALA A 80 3.57 2.86 7.28
N TYR A 81 4.87 3.05 7.51
CA TYR A 81 5.47 4.34 7.81
C TYR A 81 5.23 5.37 6.69
N ARG A 82 5.44 5.00 5.42
CA ARG A 82 5.16 5.89 4.29
C ARG A 82 3.67 6.23 4.15
N MET A 83 2.79 5.27 4.40
CA MET A 83 1.35 5.51 4.39
C MET A 83 0.90 6.41 5.55
N ILE A 84 1.56 6.35 6.72
CA ILE A 84 1.34 7.27 7.84
C ILE A 84 1.72 8.70 7.45
N GLN A 85 2.88 8.88 6.81
CA GLN A 85 3.31 10.20 6.32
C GLN A 85 2.32 10.79 5.30
N ALA A 86 1.72 9.95 4.46
CA ALA A 86 0.74 10.36 3.45
C ALA A 86 -0.73 10.32 3.93
N LEU A 87 -1.00 10.02 5.19
CA LEU A 87 -2.34 9.73 5.71
C LEU A 87 -3.34 10.87 5.41
N GLU A 88 -2.81 12.07 5.50
CA GLU A 88 -3.48 13.35 5.44
C GLU A 88 -3.36 14.02 4.05
N GLU A 89 -2.59 13.44 3.15
CA GLU A 89 -2.31 13.95 1.82
C GLU A 89 -3.48 13.72 0.83
N PRO A 90 -3.48 14.39 -0.35
CA PRO A 90 -4.43 14.12 -1.42
C PRO A 90 -4.50 12.64 -1.80
N ALA A 91 -5.62 12.22 -2.38
CA ALA A 91 -5.84 10.82 -2.74
C ALA A 91 -4.71 10.25 -3.61
N ALA A 92 -4.24 10.99 -4.62
CA ALA A 92 -3.14 10.56 -5.49
C ALA A 92 -1.86 10.24 -4.70
N THR A 93 -1.41 11.16 -3.84
CA THR A 93 -0.21 10.96 -3.02
C THR A 93 -0.34 9.77 -2.07
N PHE A 94 -1.52 9.56 -1.48
CA PHE A 94 -1.75 8.39 -0.64
C PHE A 94 -1.70 7.08 -1.44
N GLN A 95 -2.15 7.07 -2.70
CA GLN A 95 -2.04 5.90 -3.55
C GLN A 95 -0.59 5.53 -3.82
N ASP A 96 0.24 6.51 -4.17
CA ASP A 96 1.66 6.30 -4.45
C ASP A 96 2.41 5.75 -3.22
N SER A 97 2.00 6.14 -2.01
CA SER A 97 2.60 5.65 -0.76
C SER A 97 2.45 4.14 -0.55
N LYS A 98 1.53 3.47 -1.27
CA LYS A 98 1.25 2.03 -1.15
C LYS A 98 2.23 1.14 -1.91
N ALA A 99 3.14 1.70 -2.71
CA ALA A 99 4.08 0.92 -3.53
C ALA A 99 4.90 -0.08 -2.69
N LEU A 100 5.26 0.31 -1.46
CA LEU A 100 5.97 -0.59 -0.54
C LEU A 100 5.12 -1.73 0.00
N ALA A 101 3.80 -1.57 0.08
CA ALA A 101 2.89 -2.67 0.41
C ALA A 101 2.97 -3.76 -0.66
N VAL A 102 3.00 -3.36 -1.94
CA VAL A 102 3.16 -4.29 -3.08
C VAL A 102 4.50 -5.02 -2.99
N ALA A 103 5.59 -4.29 -2.74
CA ALA A 103 6.92 -4.90 -2.59
C ALA A 103 6.96 -5.90 -1.42
N ALA A 104 6.42 -5.52 -0.25
CA ALA A 104 6.35 -6.38 0.92
C ALA A 104 5.52 -7.64 0.66
N THR A 105 4.35 -7.52 0.05
CA THR A 105 3.50 -8.67 -0.28
C THR A 105 4.13 -9.57 -1.35
N THR A 106 4.88 -9.01 -2.29
CA THR A 106 5.63 -9.80 -3.28
C THR A 106 6.75 -10.60 -2.61
N ALA A 107 7.47 -10.00 -1.66
CA ALA A 107 8.47 -10.70 -0.85
C ALA A 107 7.81 -11.82 -0.02
N ALA A 108 6.68 -11.53 0.64
CA ALA A 108 5.89 -12.52 1.36
C ALA A 108 5.48 -13.70 0.47
N PHE A 109 4.94 -13.41 -0.72
CA PHE A 109 4.55 -14.44 -1.67
C PHE A 109 5.75 -15.28 -2.11
N SER A 110 6.92 -14.67 -2.30
CA SER A 110 8.15 -15.40 -2.65
C SER A 110 8.60 -16.35 -1.55
N VAL A 111 8.54 -15.92 -0.28
CA VAL A 111 8.90 -16.77 0.86
C VAL A 111 7.91 -17.92 1.03
N TRP A 112 6.61 -17.64 1.15
CA TRP A 112 5.65 -18.67 1.54
C TRP A 112 5.05 -19.44 0.37
N PHE A 113 4.77 -18.80 -0.77
CA PHE A 113 4.27 -19.53 -1.93
C PHE A 113 5.40 -20.18 -2.72
N ILE A 114 6.40 -19.40 -3.17
CA ILE A 114 7.44 -19.97 -4.05
C ILE A 114 8.35 -20.93 -3.26
N ALA A 115 8.93 -20.52 -2.14
CA ALA A 115 9.87 -21.38 -1.42
C ALA A 115 9.17 -22.55 -0.71
N VAL A 116 8.06 -22.32 0.00
CA VAL A 116 7.41 -23.40 0.78
C VAL A 116 6.41 -24.22 -0.05
N MET A 117 5.48 -23.59 -0.77
CA MET A 117 4.47 -24.36 -1.53
C MET A 117 5.04 -25.00 -2.79
N ALA A 118 5.68 -24.21 -3.65
CA ALA A 118 6.15 -24.71 -4.95
C ALA A 118 7.43 -25.53 -4.82
N ILE A 119 8.45 -25.03 -4.11
CA ILE A 119 9.71 -25.76 -3.96
C ILE A 119 9.57 -26.84 -2.86
N GLY A 120 9.22 -26.48 -1.63
CA GLY A 120 9.04 -27.45 -0.55
C GLY A 120 7.95 -28.49 -0.85
N GLY A 121 6.75 -28.03 -1.18
CA GLY A 121 5.60 -28.88 -1.47
C GLY A 121 5.76 -29.76 -2.70
N GLU A 122 6.00 -29.17 -3.87
CA GLU A 122 5.95 -29.93 -5.14
C GLU A 122 7.28 -30.56 -5.54
N TRP A 123 8.41 -29.85 -5.37
CA TRP A 123 9.71 -30.43 -5.68
C TRP A 123 10.09 -31.47 -4.61
N PHE A 124 10.11 -31.06 -3.34
CA PHE A 124 10.53 -31.93 -2.22
C PHE A 124 9.42 -32.82 -1.64
N LEU A 125 8.21 -32.79 -2.21
CA LEU A 125 7.08 -33.64 -1.79
C LEU A 125 6.74 -33.52 -0.30
N MET A 126 6.90 -32.32 0.27
CA MET A 126 6.74 -32.06 1.71
C MET A 126 5.38 -32.53 2.27
N TRP A 127 4.34 -32.52 1.45
CA TRP A 127 2.99 -33.02 1.78
C TRP A 127 2.93 -34.52 2.16
N ARG A 128 3.97 -35.31 1.87
CA ARG A 128 4.05 -36.72 2.28
C ARG A 128 4.51 -36.92 3.72
N ALA A 129 5.20 -35.94 4.30
CA ALA A 129 5.73 -36.00 5.65
C ALA A 129 4.83 -35.20 6.59
N THR A 130 3.84 -35.85 7.21
CA THR A 130 2.80 -35.18 8.01
C THR A 130 3.33 -34.34 9.17
N GLU A 131 4.48 -34.71 9.75
CA GLU A 131 5.13 -33.98 10.85
C GLU A 131 5.85 -32.71 10.34
N TRP A 132 6.24 -32.67 9.06
CA TRP A 132 7.05 -31.62 8.45
C TRP A 132 6.30 -30.89 7.33
N ASP A 133 4.98 -30.97 7.33
CA ASP A 133 4.14 -30.29 6.34
C ASP A 133 3.89 -28.83 6.73
N GLY A 134 4.67 -27.93 6.13
CA GLY A 134 4.50 -26.48 6.27
C GLY A 134 3.43 -25.85 5.37
N GLN A 135 2.79 -26.59 4.45
CA GLN A 135 1.95 -26.00 3.40
C GLN A 135 0.73 -25.28 3.97
N ALA A 136 0.05 -25.86 4.97
CA ALA A 136 -1.12 -25.25 5.58
C ALA A 136 -0.79 -23.91 6.27
N ALA A 137 0.38 -23.81 6.92
CA ALA A 137 0.85 -22.58 7.53
C ALA A 137 1.23 -21.54 6.46
N ALA A 138 2.03 -21.94 5.46
CA ALA A 138 2.42 -21.08 4.35
C ALA A 138 1.20 -20.52 3.61
N PHE A 139 0.20 -21.36 3.33
CA PHE A 139 -1.08 -20.97 2.74
C PHE A 139 -1.73 -19.81 3.48
N ARG A 140 -1.87 -19.92 4.81
CA ARG A 140 -2.44 -18.86 5.63
C ARG A 140 -1.65 -17.56 5.51
N TYR A 141 -0.32 -17.62 5.44
CA TYR A 141 0.52 -16.42 5.38
C TYR A 141 0.44 -15.71 4.04
N TYR A 142 0.72 -16.38 2.92
CA TYR A 142 0.70 -15.69 1.63
C TYR A 142 -0.72 -15.28 1.23
N MET A 143 -1.76 -16.07 1.58
CA MET A 143 -3.14 -15.70 1.27
C MET A 143 -3.60 -14.50 2.09
N THR A 144 -3.29 -14.45 3.39
CA THR A 144 -3.63 -13.28 4.21
C THR A 144 -2.94 -12.03 3.67
N ALA A 145 -1.65 -12.14 3.30
CA ALA A 145 -0.90 -11.05 2.68
C ALA A 145 -1.54 -10.56 1.37
N LEU A 146 -1.92 -11.46 0.47
CA LEU A 146 -2.58 -11.12 -0.80
C LEU A 146 -3.95 -10.47 -0.58
N VAL A 147 -4.78 -11.00 0.33
CA VAL A 147 -6.11 -10.45 0.63
C VAL A 147 -6.00 -9.05 1.24
N VAL A 148 -5.06 -8.84 2.17
CA VAL A 148 -4.77 -7.51 2.71
C VAL A 148 -4.30 -6.57 1.60
N LEU A 149 -3.42 -7.02 0.70
CA LEU A 149 -2.97 -6.18 -0.41
C LEU A 149 -4.13 -5.76 -1.31
N ILE A 150 -5.06 -6.67 -1.63
CA ILE A 150 -6.27 -6.35 -2.42
C ILE A 150 -7.06 -5.23 -1.75
N PHE A 151 -7.27 -5.29 -0.43
CA PHE A 151 -7.94 -4.24 0.33
C PHE A 151 -7.14 -2.92 0.33
N VAL A 152 -5.82 -2.99 0.55
CA VAL A 152 -4.93 -1.83 0.57
C VAL A 152 -4.95 -1.09 -0.77
N MET A 153 -4.90 -1.83 -1.87
CA MET A 153 -4.88 -1.31 -3.23
C MET A 153 -6.23 -0.77 -3.71
N GLN A 154 -7.33 -0.97 -2.97
CA GLN A 154 -8.60 -0.33 -3.31
C GLN A 154 -8.46 1.19 -3.39
N PRO A 155 -9.14 1.86 -4.35
CA PRO A 155 -9.12 3.31 -4.48
C PRO A 155 -9.50 4.05 -3.19
N ASP A 156 -8.75 5.09 -2.82
CA ASP A 156 -9.10 5.99 -1.72
C ASP A 156 -9.72 7.28 -2.26
N ALA A 157 -10.85 7.69 -1.67
CA ALA A 157 -11.50 8.94 -2.01
C ALA A 157 -10.74 10.16 -1.46
N GLU A 158 -10.96 11.31 -2.09
CA GLU A 158 -10.41 12.58 -1.62
C GLU A 158 -11.00 12.98 -0.27
N LEU A 159 -10.14 13.49 0.61
CA LEU A 159 -10.54 13.90 1.95
C LEU A 159 -11.46 15.14 1.89
N PRO A 160 -12.42 15.29 2.81
CA PRO A 160 -13.37 16.41 2.79
C PRO A 160 -12.70 17.79 2.72
N ARG A 161 -11.57 17.96 3.40
CA ARG A 161 -10.81 19.23 3.42
C ARG A 161 -10.17 19.57 2.06
N HIS A 162 -9.59 18.59 1.39
CA HIS A 162 -8.97 18.75 0.07
C HIS A 162 -10.04 18.96 -1.01
N ARG A 163 -11.16 18.23 -0.91
CA ARG A 163 -12.33 18.45 -1.77
C ARG A 163 -12.89 19.87 -1.63
N ARG A 164 -13.07 20.36 -0.39
CA ARG A 164 -13.54 21.73 -0.13
C ARG A 164 -12.56 22.79 -0.66
N ARG A 165 -11.25 22.56 -0.52
CA ARG A 165 -10.22 23.46 -1.04
C ARG A 165 -10.25 23.52 -2.57
N ALA A 166 -10.37 22.37 -3.24
CA ALA A 166 -10.52 22.30 -4.69
C ALA A 166 -11.81 22.99 -5.19
N GLN A 167 -12.93 22.77 -4.49
CA GLN A 167 -14.21 23.44 -4.79
C GLN A 167 -14.14 24.96 -4.63
N ARG A 168 -13.47 25.46 -3.58
CA ARG A 168 -13.25 26.91 -3.38
C ARG A 168 -12.35 27.52 -4.44
N ALA A 169 -11.31 26.81 -4.87
CA ALA A 169 -10.44 27.24 -5.96
C ALA A 169 -11.19 27.30 -7.30
N ALA A 170 -12.03 26.30 -7.59
CA ALA A 170 -12.85 26.26 -8.79
C ALA A 170 -14.00 27.28 -8.77
N GLY A 171 -14.56 27.56 -7.58
CA GLY A 171 -15.64 28.51 -7.36
C GLY A 171 -15.21 29.95 -7.13
N SER A 172 -13.92 30.28 -7.28
CA SER A 172 -13.45 31.67 -7.34
C SER A 172 -13.32 32.11 -8.81
N PRO A 173 -14.41 32.54 -9.47
CA PRO A 173 -14.25 33.33 -10.68
C PRO A 173 -13.46 34.58 -10.29
N GLY A 174 -12.50 34.99 -11.13
CA GLY A 174 -11.57 36.06 -10.85
C GLY A 174 -12.22 37.30 -10.25
N ALA A 175 -11.41 38.06 -9.52
CA ALA A 175 -11.65 39.47 -9.19
C ALA A 175 -12.54 40.13 -10.24
N ARG A 176 -13.68 40.66 -9.79
CA ARG A 176 -14.66 41.38 -10.61
C ARG A 176 -13.94 42.18 -11.70
N PRO A 177 -14.24 41.99 -13.01
CA PRO A 177 -13.87 42.96 -14.01
C PRO A 177 -14.34 44.32 -13.52
N GLY A 178 -13.43 45.30 -13.58
CA GLY A 178 -13.49 46.56 -12.84
C GLY A 178 -14.89 47.14 -12.67
N LEU A 179 -15.17 47.57 -11.45
CA LEU A 179 -16.15 48.62 -11.20
C LEU A 179 -15.78 49.78 -12.12
N ALA A 180 -16.53 49.98 -13.21
CA ALA A 180 -16.45 51.22 -13.96
C ALA A 180 -16.75 52.34 -12.96
N PRO A 181 -15.92 53.39 -12.87
CA PRO A 181 -16.21 54.50 -11.97
C PRO A 181 -17.56 55.11 -12.35
N PRO A 182 -18.32 55.63 -11.37
CA PRO A 182 -19.66 56.17 -11.63
C PRO A 182 -19.56 57.26 -12.69
N ALA A 183 -20.40 57.16 -13.72
CA ALA A 183 -20.52 58.19 -14.73
C ALA A 183 -20.89 59.52 -14.05
N ASP A 184 -20.00 60.49 -14.18
CA ASP A 184 -20.22 61.88 -13.81
C ASP A 184 -21.43 62.43 -14.58
N GLN A 185 -22.57 62.50 -13.90
CA GLN A 185 -23.75 63.23 -14.38
C GLN A 185 -23.60 64.72 -14.00
N SER A 186 -22.69 65.42 -14.68
CA SER A 186 -22.60 66.89 -14.61
C SER A 186 -22.46 67.52 -15.99
N SER A 187 -23.38 67.19 -16.89
CA SER A 187 -23.62 68.04 -18.08
C SER A 187 -25.04 67.84 -18.57
N GLY A 188 -25.92 68.79 -18.26
CA GLY A 188 -27.30 68.73 -18.74
C GLY A 188 -28.31 69.68 -18.11
N LEU A 189 -27.90 70.81 -17.49
CA LEU A 189 -28.85 71.89 -17.17
C LEU A 189 -29.07 72.74 -18.43
N ARG A 190 -30.03 72.35 -19.27
CA ARG A 190 -30.64 73.26 -20.24
C ARG A 190 -31.76 74.04 -19.55
N SER A 191 -31.58 75.35 -19.50
CA SER A 191 -32.55 76.35 -19.03
C SER A 191 -33.71 76.50 -20.04
N PRO A 192 -34.97 76.62 -19.59
CA PRO A 192 -36.10 76.97 -20.44
C PRO A 192 -36.38 78.48 -20.36
N ALA A 193 -36.15 79.23 -21.43
CA ALA A 193 -36.72 80.57 -21.54
C ALA A 193 -36.78 81.06 -23.00
N ASP A 194 -37.92 81.71 -23.26
CA ASP A 194 -38.19 82.71 -24.30
C ASP A 194 -38.66 82.21 -25.66
N ASP A 195 -39.96 81.91 -25.74
CA ASP A 195 -40.72 81.95 -26.99
C ASP A 195 -41.77 83.06 -26.87
N ARG A 196 -41.50 84.22 -27.48
CA ARG A 196 -42.41 85.38 -27.53
C ARG A 196 -43.29 85.31 -28.78
N PRO A 197 -44.58 85.68 -28.70
CA PRO A 197 -45.42 85.81 -29.89
C PRO A 197 -45.35 87.24 -30.44
N SER A 198 -45.23 87.39 -31.77
CA SER A 198 -45.52 88.67 -32.44
C SER A 198 -46.22 88.48 -33.80
N ARG A 199 -47.56 88.53 -33.70
CA ARG A 199 -48.61 89.15 -34.56
C ARG A 199 -48.67 88.99 -36.09
N PRO A 200 -49.89 89.13 -36.67
CA PRO A 200 -50.24 88.77 -38.04
C PRO A 200 -50.33 89.98 -39.01
N SER A 201 -50.24 89.68 -40.30
CA SER A 201 -50.96 90.36 -41.40
C SER A 201 -50.92 89.49 -42.65
#